data_AF-A0AAJ5CCW8-F1
#
_entry.id   AF-A0AAJ5CCW8-F1
#
_cell.length_a   1.000
_cell.length_b   1.000
_cell.length_c   1.000
_cell.angle_alpha   90.00
_cell.angle_beta   90.00
_cell.angle_gamma   90.00
#
_symmetry.space_group_name_H-M   'P 1'
#
loop_
_entity.id
_entity.type
_entity.pdbx_description
1 polymer ?
#
loop_
_entity_poly.entity_id
_entity_poly.type
_entity_poly.pdbx_seq_one_letter_code
_entity_poly.pdbx_strand_id
1 'polypeptide(L)'
;MDMSDVAHAAAGVNAPVETDDRQGGHAKLEKAAVKGHDSVLELQQRNVGERLLRALYALAAEYSTSAAWSCIDARNLDQTQRHLNESATYVGLSQDGPTETRVRVNLSGQPLSTLAHQRRNGPEALAAAQASQASWAARRDPFFDSPGHVRAALAVPALGASRD
;
A
#
# COMPACT_ATOMS: atom_id res chain seq x y z
N MET A 1 -2.32 23.73 13.23
CA MET A 1 -1.82 22.55 12.52
C MET A 1 -1.59 22.97 11.08
N ASP A 2 -0.43 22.64 10.53
CA ASP A 2 0.00 23.10 9.20
C ASP A 2 0.62 21.95 8.39
N MET A 3 0.90 22.17 7.10
CA MET A 3 1.52 21.20 6.19
C MET A 3 2.89 20.70 6.67
N SER A 4 3.58 21.45 7.52
CA SER A 4 4.82 21.01 8.19
C SER A 4 4.58 19.79 9.09
N ASP A 5 3.45 19.74 9.80
CA ASP A 5 3.09 18.62 10.67
C ASP A 5 2.86 17.34 9.83
N VAL A 6 2.25 17.49 8.65
CA VAL A 6 2.07 16.39 7.68
C VAL A 6 3.40 15.95 7.08
N ALA A 7 4.30 16.88 6.76
CA ALA A 7 5.62 16.55 6.24
C ALA A 7 6.46 15.77 7.27
N HIS A 8 6.37 16.14 8.55
CA HIS A 8 7.02 15.41 9.64
C HIS A 8 6.43 14.00 9.80
N ALA A 9 5.09 13.89 9.76
CA ALA A 9 4.42 12.59 9.78
C ALA A 9 4.74 11.74 8.54
N ALA A 10 4.91 12.34 7.36
CA ALA A 10 5.29 11.67 6.12
C ALA A 10 6.75 11.17 6.15
N ALA A 11 7.66 11.89 6.79
CA ALA A 11 9.03 11.40 7.00
C ALA A 11 9.07 10.08 7.79
N GLY A 12 8.09 9.87 8.69
CA GLY A 12 7.92 8.61 9.43
C GLY A 12 7.49 7.42 8.57
N VAL A 13 6.94 7.62 7.36
CA VAL A 13 6.61 6.54 6.41
C VAL A 13 7.89 5.97 5.76
N ASN A 14 8.87 6.83 5.49
CA ASN A 14 10.10 6.45 4.77
C ASN A 14 11.24 6.00 5.70
N ALA A 15 11.30 6.51 6.94
CA ALA A 15 12.32 6.12 7.92
C ALA A 15 12.42 4.59 8.22
N PRO A 16 11.32 3.82 8.20
CA PRO A 16 11.36 2.38 8.39
C PRO A 16 11.99 1.63 7.20
N VAL A 17 11.78 2.10 5.97
CA VAL A 17 12.27 1.45 4.73
C VAL A 17 13.81 1.43 4.68
N GLU A 18 14.47 2.53 5.08
CA GLU A 18 15.93 2.61 5.14
C GLU A 18 16.55 1.76 6.27
N THR A 19 15.75 1.39 7.26
CA THR A 19 16.18 0.59 8.42
C THR A 19 15.97 -0.90 8.17
N ASP A 20 14.96 -1.28 7.38
CA ASP A 20 14.60 -2.67 7.10
C ASP A 20 15.61 -3.40 6.20
N ASP A 21 16.18 -2.69 5.22
CA ASP A 21 17.22 -3.20 4.30
C ASP A 21 18.43 -3.81 5.04
N ARG A 22 18.59 -3.56 6.34
CA ARG A 22 19.70 -4.05 7.17
C ARG A 22 19.37 -5.10 8.24
N GLN A 23 18.11 -5.29 8.66
CA GLN A 23 17.83 -6.02 9.91
C GLN A 23 16.67 -7.05 9.88
N GLY A 24 15.92 -7.19 8.78
CA GLY A 24 14.88 -8.23 8.66
C GLY A 24 13.78 -8.14 9.72
N GLY A 25 13.35 -6.91 10.03
CA GLY A 25 12.58 -6.57 11.22
C GLY A 25 11.08 -6.41 10.97
N HIS A 26 10.43 -7.33 10.25
CA HIS A 26 9.06 -7.16 9.76
C HIS A 26 8.03 -6.79 10.85
N ALA A 27 8.12 -7.38 12.05
CA ALA A 27 7.20 -7.05 13.16
C ALA A 27 7.45 -5.66 13.78
N LYS A 28 8.67 -5.12 13.68
CA LYS A 28 8.97 -3.75 14.11
C LYS A 28 8.46 -2.74 13.07
N LEU A 29 8.54 -3.08 11.79
CA LEU A 29 7.99 -2.27 10.70
C LEU A 29 6.48 -2.17 10.78
N GLU A 30 5.77 -3.28 10.95
CA GLU A 30 4.31 -3.29 11.12
C GLU A 30 3.90 -2.37 12.28
N LYS A 31 4.53 -2.52 13.45
CA LYS A 31 4.25 -1.67 14.63
C LYS A 31 4.55 -0.20 14.39
N ALA A 32 5.64 0.12 13.69
CA ALA A 32 5.98 1.50 13.36
C ALA A 32 4.96 2.09 12.39
N ALA A 33 4.54 1.31 11.38
CA ALA A 33 3.54 1.72 10.41
C ALA A 33 2.17 1.95 11.05
N VAL A 34 1.72 1.04 11.93
CA VAL A 34 0.48 1.19 12.71
C VAL A 34 0.55 2.42 13.62
N LYS A 35 1.67 2.63 14.32
CA LYS A 35 1.84 3.82 15.17
C LYS A 35 1.77 5.13 14.36
N GLY A 36 2.38 5.14 13.18
CA GLY A 36 2.30 6.27 12.25
C GLY A 36 0.88 6.52 11.76
N HIS A 37 0.17 5.45 11.37
CA HIS A 37 -1.26 5.51 11.02
C HIS A 37 -2.11 6.10 12.16
N ASP A 38 -1.94 5.61 13.39
CA ASP A 38 -2.72 6.08 14.54
C ASP A 38 -2.46 7.57 14.82
N SER A 39 -1.19 8.00 14.70
CA SER A 39 -0.81 9.41 14.84
C SER A 39 -1.50 10.28 13.79
N VAL A 40 -1.64 9.80 12.55
CA VAL A 40 -2.34 10.51 11.48
C VAL A 40 -3.84 10.62 11.76
N LEU A 41 -4.46 9.57 12.28
CA LEU A 41 -5.87 9.61 12.68
C LEU A 41 -6.13 10.54 13.87
N GLU A 42 -5.22 10.60 14.84
CA GLU A 42 -5.31 11.58 15.94
C GLU A 42 -5.25 13.02 15.43
N LEU A 43 -4.41 13.28 14.44
CA LEU A 43 -4.30 14.59 13.80
C LEU A 43 -5.57 14.94 13.01
N GLN A 44 -6.21 13.95 12.39
CA GLN A 44 -7.47 14.09 11.67
C GLN A 44 -8.64 14.56 12.56
N GLN A 45 -8.65 14.15 13.83
CA GLN A 45 -9.71 14.50 14.78
C GLN A 45 -9.67 15.97 15.22
N ARG A 46 -8.60 16.70 14.89
CA ARG A 46 -8.48 18.14 15.15
C ARG A 46 -9.27 18.91 14.09
N ASN A 47 -9.72 20.11 14.41
CA ASN A 47 -10.40 20.97 13.42
C ASN A 47 -9.39 21.40 12.34
N VAL A 48 -9.35 20.65 11.23
CA VAL A 48 -8.39 20.81 10.12
C VAL A 48 -9.11 21.25 8.85
N GLY A 49 -8.44 22.08 8.04
CA GLY A 49 -8.97 22.47 6.72
C GLY A 49 -9.02 21.28 5.75
N GLU A 50 -9.91 21.35 4.76
CA GLU A 50 -10.17 20.26 3.82
C GLU A 50 -8.92 19.75 3.08
N ARG A 51 -8.04 20.66 2.65
CA ARG A 51 -6.77 20.29 2.00
C ARG A 51 -5.86 19.48 2.92
N LEU A 52 -5.81 19.85 4.19
CA LEU A 52 -4.99 19.18 5.19
C LEU A 52 -5.58 17.80 5.51
N LEU A 53 -6.91 17.71 5.62
CA LEU A 53 -7.62 16.46 5.83
C LEU A 53 -7.38 15.45 4.70
N ARG A 54 -7.44 15.89 3.44
CA ARG A 54 -7.13 15.05 2.26
C ARG A 54 -5.69 14.53 2.28
N ALA A 55 -4.73 15.37 2.64
CA ALA A 55 -3.33 14.98 2.79
C ALA A 55 -3.12 13.95 3.93
N LEU A 56 -3.85 14.08 5.04
CA LEU A 56 -3.83 13.11 6.12
C LEU A 56 -4.42 11.75 5.68
N TYR A 57 -5.50 11.72 4.91
CA TYR A 57 -6.01 10.46 4.35
C TYR A 57 -5.01 9.80 3.39
N ALA A 58 -4.38 10.58 2.51
CA ALA A 58 -3.31 10.09 1.67
C ALA A 58 -2.20 9.41 2.50
N LEU A 59 -1.79 10.05 3.59
CA LEU A 59 -0.75 9.55 4.48
C LEU A 59 -1.18 8.31 5.27
N ALA A 60 -2.44 8.25 5.73
CA ALA A 60 -3.00 7.07 6.38
C ALA A 60 -3.02 5.86 5.43
N ALA A 61 -3.29 6.08 4.14
CA ALA A 61 -3.24 5.03 3.13
C ALA A 61 -1.81 4.49 2.94
N GLU A 62 -0.80 5.37 2.93
CA GLU A 62 0.60 4.98 2.83
C GLU A 62 1.03 4.12 4.02
N TYR A 63 0.74 4.56 5.25
CA TYR A 63 1.05 3.78 6.46
C TYR A 63 0.36 2.42 6.49
N SER A 64 -0.94 2.37 6.15
CA SER A 64 -1.69 1.11 6.08
C SER A 64 -1.03 0.16 5.08
N THR A 65 -0.54 0.67 3.97
CA THR A 65 0.12 -0.17 2.98
C THR A 65 1.50 -0.69 3.43
N SER A 66 2.28 0.14 4.11
CA SER A 66 3.55 -0.30 4.72
C SER A 66 3.33 -1.41 5.75
N ALA A 67 2.24 -1.33 6.54
CA ALA A 67 1.83 -2.40 7.45
C ALA A 67 1.43 -3.67 6.69
N ALA A 68 0.70 -3.53 5.57
CA ALA A 68 0.30 -4.67 4.73
C ALA A 68 1.52 -5.44 4.17
N TRP A 69 2.55 -4.73 3.70
CA TRP A 69 3.80 -5.35 3.23
C TRP A 69 4.51 -6.13 4.33
N SER A 70 4.63 -5.53 5.52
CA SER A 70 5.21 -6.19 6.69
C SER A 70 4.46 -7.49 7.04
N CYS A 71 3.11 -7.48 6.92
CA CYS A 71 2.28 -8.66 7.15
C CYS A 71 2.44 -9.73 6.04
N ILE A 72 2.64 -9.32 4.79
CA ILE A 72 2.88 -10.24 3.65
C ILE A 72 4.16 -11.03 3.85
N ASP A 73 5.22 -10.35 4.28
CA ASP A 73 6.51 -10.97 4.57
C ASP A 73 6.39 -11.96 5.74
N ALA A 74 5.60 -11.60 6.76
CA ALA A 74 5.27 -12.46 7.89
C ALA A 74 4.21 -13.55 7.58
N ARG A 75 3.69 -13.63 6.35
CA ARG A 75 2.61 -14.55 5.94
C ARG A 75 1.31 -14.41 6.74
N ASN A 76 1.05 -13.26 7.34
CA ASN A 76 -0.18 -12.98 8.07
C ASN A 76 -1.28 -12.43 7.13
N LEU A 77 -1.90 -13.32 6.37
CA LEU A 77 -2.79 -12.98 5.26
C LEU A 77 -4.04 -12.19 5.70
N ASP A 78 -4.53 -12.44 6.92
CA ASP A 78 -5.72 -11.76 7.45
C ASP A 78 -5.43 -10.31 7.82
N GLN A 79 -4.29 -10.07 8.48
CA GLN A 79 -3.83 -8.71 8.78
C GLN A 79 -3.47 -7.95 7.51
N THR A 80 -2.84 -8.62 6.52
CA THR A 80 -2.61 -8.02 5.20
C THR A 80 -3.93 -7.55 4.59
N GLN A 81 -4.96 -8.40 4.55
CA GLN A 81 -6.25 -8.01 3.96
C GLN A 81 -6.87 -6.80 4.68
N ARG A 82 -6.80 -6.76 6.01
CA ARG A 82 -7.33 -5.64 6.79
C ARG A 82 -6.65 -4.34 6.42
N HIS A 83 -5.32 -4.32 6.41
CA HIS A 83 -4.54 -3.14 6.06
C HIS A 83 -4.73 -2.69 4.60
N LEU A 84 -4.93 -3.63 3.67
CA LEU A 84 -5.28 -3.29 2.28
C LEU A 84 -6.66 -2.67 2.16
N ASN A 85 -7.64 -3.13 2.93
CA ASN A 85 -8.97 -2.53 2.95
C ASN A 85 -8.93 -1.10 3.53
N GLU A 86 -8.22 -0.90 4.64
CA GLU A 86 -7.99 0.43 5.24
C GLU A 86 -7.32 1.37 4.24
N SER A 87 -6.24 0.93 3.61
CA SER A 87 -5.56 1.68 2.55
C SER A 87 -6.51 2.08 1.42
N ALA A 88 -7.30 1.14 0.89
CA ALA A 88 -8.26 1.42 -0.17
C ALA A 88 -9.32 2.45 0.23
N THR A 89 -9.81 2.39 1.47
CA THR A 89 -10.73 3.40 2.02
C THR A 89 -10.08 4.78 2.04
N TYR A 90 -8.88 4.91 2.57
CA TYR A 90 -8.21 6.21 2.69
C TYR A 90 -7.77 6.80 1.34
N VAL A 91 -7.37 5.96 0.38
CA VAL A 91 -7.13 6.39 -1.00
C VAL A 91 -8.39 7.07 -1.56
N GLY A 92 -9.57 6.45 -1.41
CA GLY A 92 -10.82 7.03 -1.86
C GLY A 92 -11.19 8.35 -1.17
N LEU A 93 -10.88 8.46 0.12
CA LEU A 93 -11.16 9.68 0.91
C LEU A 93 -10.17 10.82 0.64
N SER A 94 -8.93 10.52 0.22
CA SER A 94 -7.93 11.55 -0.06
C SER A 94 -8.29 12.44 -1.25
N GLN A 95 -9.02 11.91 -2.25
CA GLN A 95 -9.40 12.62 -3.49
C GLN A 95 -8.22 13.37 -4.15
N ASP A 96 -7.00 12.89 -3.95
CA ASP A 96 -5.78 13.51 -4.43
C ASP A 96 -5.26 12.71 -5.63
N GLY A 97 -5.62 13.09 -6.85
CA GLY A 97 -5.33 12.29 -8.06
C GLY A 97 -3.87 11.78 -8.17
N PRO A 98 -2.84 12.60 -7.91
CA PRO A 98 -1.45 12.16 -7.84
C PRO A 98 -1.14 11.12 -6.74
N THR A 99 -1.64 11.31 -5.52
CA THR A 99 -1.41 10.38 -4.40
C THR A 99 -2.27 9.14 -4.52
N GLU A 100 -3.51 9.29 -4.96
CA GLU A 100 -4.41 8.24 -5.39
C GLU A 100 -3.76 7.36 -6.46
N THR A 101 -3.01 7.95 -7.40
CA THR A 101 -2.25 7.19 -8.38
C THR A 101 -1.02 6.54 -7.75
N ARG A 102 -0.19 7.26 -6.99
CA ARG A 102 1.06 6.70 -6.43
C ARG A 102 0.78 5.55 -5.45
N VAL A 103 -0.20 5.72 -4.56
CA VAL A 103 -0.61 4.70 -3.58
C VAL A 103 -1.30 3.53 -4.29
N ARG A 104 -2.19 3.77 -5.25
CA ARG A 104 -2.89 2.68 -5.97
C ARG A 104 -1.96 1.81 -6.79
N VAL A 105 -0.88 2.39 -7.32
CA VAL A 105 0.05 1.72 -8.25
C VAL A 105 1.18 1.02 -7.54
N ASN A 106 1.85 1.71 -6.63
CA ASN A 106 3.04 1.13 -5.99
C ASN A 106 2.71 0.42 -4.70
N LEU A 107 1.69 0.91 -4.01
CA LEU A 107 1.43 0.52 -2.65
C LEU A 107 0.28 -0.46 -2.57
N SER A 108 -0.94 -0.25 -3.08
CA SER A 108 -2.05 -1.18 -2.79
C SER A 108 -2.26 -2.30 -3.81
N GLY A 109 -2.11 -2.07 -5.13
CA GLY A 109 -2.33 -3.10 -6.15
C GLY A 109 -1.29 -4.23 -6.13
N GLN A 110 -0.06 -3.87 -5.79
CA GLN A 110 1.06 -4.78 -5.67
C GLN A 110 0.87 -5.82 -4.54
N PRO A 111 0.78 -5.44 -3.25
CA PRO A 111 0.56 -6.37 -2.15
C PRO A 111 -0.76 -7.12 -2.28
N LEU A 112 -1.79 -6.55 -2.91
CA LEU A 112 -3.01 -7.31 -3.22
C LEU A 112 -2.73 -8.48 -4.17
N SER A 113 -1.95 -8.25 -5.24
CA SER A 113 -1.49 -9.32 -6.13
C SER A 113 -0.65 -10.37 -5.39
N THR A 114 0.24 -9.94 -4.48
CA THR A 114 1.04 -10.86 -3.66
C THR A 114 0.18 -11.67 -2.68
N LEU A 115 -0.77 -11.03 -2.00
CA LEU A 115 -1.72 -11.68 -1.09
C LEU A 115 -2.54 -12.74 -1.82
N ALA A 116 -3.13 -12.37 -2.97
CA ALA A 116 -3.91 -13.27 -3.81
C ALA A 116 -3.05 -14.46 -4.28
N HIS A 117 -1.80 -14.20 -4.69
CA HIS A 117 -0.86 -15.26 -5.05
C HIS A 117 -0.55 -16.19 -3.87
N GLN A 118 -0.29 -15.66 -2.66
CA GLN A 118 -0.07 -16.46 -1.46
C GLN A 118 -1.30 -17.30 -1.08
N ARG A 119 -2.51 -16.80 -1.37
CA ARG A 119 -3.78 -17.52 -1.23
C ARG A 119 -4.08 -18.49 -2.37
N ARG A 120 -3.20 -18.63 -3.37
CA ARG A 120 -3.42 -19.41 -4.61
C ARG A 120 -4.63 -18.93 -5.43
N ASN A 121 -5.06 -17.68 -5.24
CA ASN A 121 -6.11 -17.07 -6.05
C ASN A 121 -5.50 -16.43 -7.32
N GLY A 122 -5.21 -17.28 -8.32
CA GLY A 122 -4.62 -16.85 -9.60
C GLY A 122 -5.39 -15.74 -10.32
N PRO A 123 -6.74 -15.84 -10.46
CA PRO A 123 -7.53 -14.79 -11.10
C PRO A 123 -7.43 -13.42 -10.43
N GLU A 124 -7.53 -13.38 -9.10
CA GLU A 124 -7.40 -12.13 -8.34
C GLU A 124 -5.98 -11.57 -8.42
N ALA A 125 -4.96 -12.43 -8.35
CA ALA A 125 -3.57 -12.03 -8.46
C ALA A 125 -3.27 -11.38 -9.82
N LEU A 126 -3.81 -11.95 -10.91
CA LEU A 126 -3.69 -11.40 -12.26
C LEU A 126 -4.45 -10.09 -12.41
N ALA A 127 -5.70 -10.04 -11.95
CA ALA A 127 -6.52 -8.82 -12.03
C ALA A 127 -5.88 -7.65 -11.27
N ALA A 128 -5.36 -7.91 -10.06
CA ALA A 128 -4.66 -6.91 -9.26
C ALA A 128 -3.37 -6.42 -9.95
N ALA A 129 -2.59 -7.33 -10.55
CA ALA A 129 -1.40 -6.97 -11.32
C ALA A 129 -1.77 -6.08 -12.52
N GLN A 130 -2.75 -6.48 -13.32
CA GLN A 130 -3.21 -5.72 -14.50
C GLN A 130 -3.77 -4.34 -14.11
N ALA A 131 -4.51 -4.24 -13.01
CA ALA A 131 -5.00 -2.95 -12.51
C ALA A 131 -3.86 -2.00 -12.13
N SER A 132 -2.78 -2.52 -11.55
CA SER A 132 -1.55 -1.77 -11.26
C SER A 132 -0.89 -1.25 -12.55
N GLN A 133 -0.82 -2.08 -13.58
CA GLN A 133 -0.22 -1.72 -14.88
C GLN A 133 -1.05 -0.70 -15.67
N ALA A 134 -2.38 -0.80 -15.58
CA ALA A 134 -3.31 0.12 -16.27
C ALA A 134 -3.38 1.52 -15.65
N SER A 135 -2.51 1.82 -14.70
CA SER A 135 -2.53 3.07 -13.96
C SER A 135 -1.77 4.20 -14.64
N TRP A 136 -2.02 5.42 -14.20
CA TRP A 136 -1.32 6.58 -14.77
C TRP A 136 0.17 6.60 -14.41
N ALA A 137 0.58 6.16 -13.21
CA ALA A 137 2.00 6.13 -12.84
C ALA A 137 2.78 5.08 -13.63
N ALA A 138 2.24 3.87 -13.81
CA ALA A 138 2.86 2.84 -14.65
C ALA A 138 2.95 3.27 -16.12
N ARG A 139 1.94 3.99 -16.63
CA ARG A 139 1.98 4.57 -17.99
C ARG A 139 3.05 5.65 -18.18
N ARG A 140 3.45 6.34 -17.11
CA ARG A 140 4.36 7.48 -17.19
C ARG A 140 5.81 7.13 -16.85
N ASP A 141 6.00 6.11 -16.01
CA ASP A 141 7.32 5.65 -15.60
C ASP A 141 7.38 4.11 -15.60
N PRO A 142 8.17 3.51 -16.51
CA PRO A 142 8.36 2.06 -16.58
C PRO A 142 8.86 1.41 -15.29
N PHE A 143 9.53 2.16 -14.40
CA PHE A 143 9.94 1.66 -13.10
C PHE A 143 8.74 1.13 -12.31
N PHE A 144 7.61 1.84 -12.36
CA PHE A 144 6.37 1.46 -11.66
C PHE A 144 5.57 0.37 -12.38
N ASP A 145 5.80 0.15 -13.67
CA ASP A 145 5.15 -0.93 -14.44
C ASP A 145 5.89 -2.27 -14.30
N SER A 146 7.22 -2.23 -14.18
CA SER A 146 8.07 -3.43 -14.18
C SER A 146 7.67 -4.54 -13.20
N PRO A 147 7.26 -4.26 -11.94
CA PRO A 147 6.86 -5.33 -11.02
C PRO A 147 5.48 -5.90 -11.35
N GLY A 148 4.62 -5.12 -12.01
CA GLY A 148 3.31 -5.57 -12.48
C GLY A 148 3.42 -6.67 -13.54
N HIS A 149 4.35 -6.53 -14.50
CA HIS A 149 4.64 -7.58 -15.49
C HIS A 149 5.07 -8.90 -14.84
N VAL A 150 6.00 -8.83 -13.88
CA VAL A 150 6.48 -10.02 -13.17
C VAL A 150 5.33 -10.70 -12.44
N ARG A 151 4.47 -9.95 -11.75
CA ARG A 151 3.35 -10.52 -11.00
C ARG A 151 2.26 -11.09 -11.88
N ALA A 152 1.95 -10.44 -13.00
CA ALA A 152 1.04 -10.99 -14.00
C ALA A 152 1.55 -12.36 -14.49
N ALA A 153 2.86 -12.48 -14.80
CA ALA A 153 3.46 -13.74 -15.21
C ALA A 153 3.41 -14.82 -14.10
N LEU A 154 3.67 -14.45 -12.85
CA LEU A 154 3.58 -15.37 -11.69
C LEU A 154 2.16 -15.85 -11.38
N ALA A 155 1.13 -15.13 -11.82
CA ALA A 155 -0.27 -15.52 -11.64
C ALA A 155 -0.73 -16.58 -12.68
N VAL A 156 -0.08 -16.66 -13.84
CA VAL A 156 -0.47 -17.57 -14.93
C VAL A 156 -0.41 -19.06 -14.54
N PRO A 157 0.64 -19.57 -13.88
CA PRO A 157 0.65 -20.98 -13.42
C PRO A 157 -0.50 -21.32 -12.46
N ALA A 158 -0.93 -20.38 -11.61
CA ALA A 158 -2.04 -20.58 -10.68
C ALA A 158 -3.41 -20.67 -11.40
N LEU A 159 -3.54 -20.08 -12.59
CA LEU A 159 -4.72 -20.24 -13.46
C LEU A 159 -4.76 -21.61 -14.16
N GLY A 160 -3.61 -22.25 -14.35
CA GLY A 160 -3.52 -23.61 -14.89
C GLY A 160 -3.91 -24.67 -13.86
N ALA A 161 -3.46 -24.50 -12.61
CA ALA A 161 -3.74 -25.44 -11.51
C ALA A 161 -5.19 -25.44 -10.98
N SER A 162 -6.04 -24.52 -11.47
CA SER A 162 -7.46 -24.43 -11.13
C SER A 162 -8.38 -25.05 -12.20
N ARG A 163 -7.80 -25.65 -13.26
CA ARG A 163 -8.51 -26.28 -14.38
C ARG A 163 -8.44 -27.81 -14.38
N ASP A 164 -7.86 -28.41 -13.34
CA ASP A 164 -7.82 -29.85 -13.06
C ASP A 164 -8.66 -30.18 -11.82
#